data_AF-A0A6L7CPC5-F1
#
_entry.id   AF-A0A6L7CPC5-F1
#
_cell.length_a   1.000
_cell.length_b   1.000
_cell.length_c   1.000
_cell.angle_alpha   90.00
_cell.angle_beta   90.00
_cell.angle_gamma   90.00
#
_symmetry.space_group_name_H-M   'P 1'
#
loop_
_entity.id
_entity.type
_entity.pdbx_description
1 polymer ?
#
loop_
_entity_poly.entity_id
_entity_poly.type
_entity_poly.pdbx_seq_one_letter_code
_entity_poly.pdbx_strand_id
1 'polypeptide(L)' 'WQINTERQGMVARGVDDADQLRAFVVSEDRMKEAFGLLKTLPM' A
#
# COMPACT_ATOMS: atom_id res chain seq x y z
N TRP A 1 -7.73 -7.49 0.75
CA TRP A 1 -7.27 -6.16 1.21
C TRP A 1 -6.70 -6.28 2.61
N GLN A 2 -5.48 -5.81 2.81
CA GLN A 2 -4.83 -5.67 4.12
C GLN A 2 -4.73 -4.20 4.47
N ILE A 3 -5.33 -3.79 5.58
CA ILE A 3 -5.36 -2.39 6.01
C ILE A 3 -4.59 -2.29 7.32
N ASN A 4 -3.54 -1.46 7.34
CA ASN A 4 -2.82 -1.10 8.54
C ASN A 4 -3.09 0.37 8.85
N THR A 5 -3.67 0.64 10.02
CA THR A 5 -3.98 1.98 10.50
C THR A 5 -3.12 2.28 11.71
N GLU A 6 -2.29 3.31 11.61
CA GLU A 6 -1.45 3.78 12.70
C GLU A 6 -1.77 5.25 13.02
N ARG A 7 -1.27 5.75 14.16
CA ARG A 7 -1.47 7.15 14.58
C ARG A 7 -1.00 8.17 13.52
N GLN A 8 -0.04 7.77 12.69
CA GLN A 8 0.58 8.57 11.64
C GLN A 8 -0.08 8.35 10.26
N GLY A 9 -1.27 7.74 10.21
CA GLY A 9 -2.01 7.51 8.97
C GLY A 9 -2.25 6.04 8.65
N MET A 10 -2.76 5.79 7.46
CA MET A 10 -3.22 4.49 6.99
C MET A 10 -2.45 4.04 5.76
N VAL A 11 -2.22 2.73 5.66
CA VAL A 11 -1.75 2.04 4.47
C VAL A 11 -2.66 0.85 4.21
N ALA A 12 -3.33 0.84 3.07
CA ALA A 12 -4.10 -0.30 2.58
C ALA A 12 -3.43 -0.90 1.36
N ARG A 13 -3.36 -2.23 1.29
CA ARG A 13 -2.76 -2.99 0.20
C ARG A 13 -3.76 -4.04 -0.31
N GLY A 14 -3.96 -4.07 -1.62
CA GLY A 14 -4.68 -5.12 -2.32
C GLY A 14 -3.65 -6.03 -2.97
N VAL A 15 -3.62 -7.29 -2.57
CA VAL A 15 -2.86 -8.35 -3.22
C VAL A 15 -3.81 -9.28 -3.97
N ASP A 16 -3.35 -9.93 -5.02
CA ASP A 16 -4.08 -11.00 -5.71
C ASP A 16 -3.91 -12.36 -5.01
N ASP A 17 -4.46 -13.42 -5.62
CA ASP A 17 -4.36 -14.79 -5.10
C ASP A 17 -2.92 -15.36 -5.10
N ALA A 18 -1.98 -14.69 -5.77
CA ALA A 18 -0.56 -15.03 -5.77
C ALA A 18 0.27 -14.14 -4.81
N ASP A 19 -0.40 -13.40 -3.92
CA ASP A 19 0.20 -12.45 -2.97
C ASP A 19 0.93 -11.27 -3.65
N GLN A 20 0.66 -11.02 -4.93
CA GLN A 20 1.26 -9.91 -5.67
C GLN A 20 0.46 -8.63 -5.45
N LEU A 21 1.14 -7.53 -5.11
CA LEU A 21 0.50 -6.22 -4.91
C LEU A 21 -0.14 -5.74 -6.22
N ARG A 22 -1.45 -5.49 -6.21
CA ARG A 22 -2.22 -4.97 -7.34
C ARG A 22 -2.69 -3.53 -7.14
N ALA A 23 -2.89 -3.13 -5.89
CA ALA A 23 -3.32 -1.79 -5.56
C ALA A 23 -2.86 -1.41 -4.15
N PHE A 24 -2.72 -0.11 -3.90
CA PHE A 24 -2.52 0.39 -2.55
C PHE A 24 -3.15 1.77 -2.38
N VAL A 25 -3.48 2.11 -1.14
CA VAL A 25 -3.98 3.42 -0.73
C VAL A 25 -3.18 3.85 0.49
N VAL A 26 -2.70 5.08 0.50
CA VAL A 26 -2.01 5.65 1.66
C VAL A 26 -2.60 6.99 2.04
N SER A 27 -2.53 7.33 3.32
CA SER A 27 -2.73 8.70 3.80
C SER A 27 -1.56 9.59 3.38
N GLU A 28 -1.79 10.91 3.31
CA GLU A 28 -0.76 11.90 2.94
C GLU A 28 0.51 11.77 3.80
N ASP A 29 0.35 11.56 5.10
CA ASP A 29 1.47 11.35 6.05
C ASP A 29 2.35 10.13 5.74
N ARG A 30 1.87 9.18 4.93
CA ARG A 30 2.58 7.95 4.52
C ARG A 30 3.06 8.01 3.07
N MET A 31 3.11 9.19 2.45
CA MET A 31 3.48 9.34 1.03
C MET A 31 4.88 8.75 0.71
N LYS A 32 5.82 8.75 1.67
CA LYS A 32 7.13 8.08 1.51
C LYS A 32 7.01 6.56 1.32
N GLU A 33 6.12 5.90 2.06
CA GLU A 33 5.84 4.46 1.88
C GLU A 33 5.09 4.20 0.57
N ALA A 34 4.26 5.14 0.12
CA ALA A 34 3.58 5.09 -1.18
C ALA A 34 4.56 4.87 -2.33
N PHE A 35 5.69 5.59 -2.34
CA PHE A 35 6.71 5.41 -3.38
C PHE A 35 7.34 4.02 -3.37
N GLY A 36 7.50 3.40 -2.19
CA GLY A 36 7.94 2.02 -2.08
C GLY A 36 6.93 1.05 -2.69
N LEU A 37 5.65 1.21 -2.34
CA LEU A 37 4.55 0.39 -2.85
C LEU A 37 4.34 0.57 -4.36
N LEU A 38 4.53 1.79 -4.88
CA LEU A 38 4.44 2.09 -6.31
C LEU A 38 5.48 1.31 -7.12
N LYS A 39 6.70 1.16 -6.58
CA LYS A 39 7.76 0.37 -7.23
C LYS A 39 7.49 -1.12 -7.22
N THR A 40 6.68 -1.61 -6.29
CA THR A 40 6.30 -3.02 -6.19
C THR A 40 5.08 -3.37 -7.02
N LEU A 41 4.38 -2.39 -7.58
CA LEU A 41 3.28 -2.66 -8.49
C LEU A 41 3.83 -3.32 -9.76
N PRO A 42 3.23 -4.42 -10.22
CA PRO A 42 3.56 -5.03 -11.50
C PRO A 42 3.22 -4.04 -12.62
N MET A 43 4.12 -3.97 -13.60
CA MET A 43 3.93 -3.22 -14.84
C MET A 43 2.90 -3.88 -15.74
#